data_AF-A0A3D1SG68-F1
#
_entry.id   AF-A0A3D1SG68-F1
#
_cell.length_a   1.000
_cell.length_b   1.000
_cell.length_c   1.000
_cell.angle_alpha   90.00
_cell.angle_beta   90.00
_cell.angle_gamma   90.00
#
_symmetry.space_group_name_H-M   'P 1'
#
loop_
_entity.id
_entity.type
_entity.pdbx_description
1 polymer ?
#
loop_
_entity_poly.entity_id
_entity_poly.type
_entity_poly.pdbx_seq_one_letter_code
_entity_poly.pdbx_strand_id
1 'polypeptide(L)' 'MKKSRYKNARRLLIFWTLFIGIGAVAGASCMLIDPTGKIMGMDAMLPYFKVLPFADILFTDFVFSGIALLIVNGLT' A
#
# COMPACT_ATOMS: atom_id res chain seq x y z
N MET A 1 -24.44 25.98 -18.54
CA MET A 1 -23.36 25.21 -17.86
C MET A 1 -22.83 24.15 -18.84
N LYS A 2 -21.66 24.36 -19.48
CA LYS A 2 -21.11 23.41 -20.47
C LYS A 2 -20.85 22.05 -19.82
N LYS A 3 -21.41 20.98 -20.37
CA LYS A 3 -21.16 19.60 -19.93
C LYS A 3 -19.70 19.26 -20.24
N SER A 4 -18.82 19.33 -19.23
CA SER A 4 -17.41 18.96 -19.39
C SER A 4 -17.31 17.51 -19.87
N ARG A 5 -16.65 17.29 -21.02
CA ARG A 5 -16.45 15.96 -21.62
C ARG A 5 -15.77 14.99 -20.66
N TYR A 6 -14.97 15.52 -19.73
CA TYR A 6 -14.23 14.75 -18.74
C TYR A 6 -14.97 14.58 -17.40
N LYS A 7 -16.22 15.02 -17.26
CA LYS A 7 -16.95 14.94 -15.98
C LYS A 7 -17.05 13.50 -15.45
N ASN A 8 -17.27 12.54 -16.35
CA ASN A 8 -17.35 11.12 -15.98
C ASN A 8 -15.97 10.56 -15.66
N ALA A 9 -14.96 10.82 -16.51
CA ALA A 9 -13.58 10.41 -16.27
C ALA A 9 -13.05 10.98 -14.94
N ARG A 10 -13.31 12.25 -14.64
CA ARG A 10 -12.92 12.89 -13.37
C ARG A 10 -13.55 12.20 -12.17
N ARG A 11 -14.84 11.86 -12.22
CA ARG A 11 -15.51 11.14 -11.13
C ARG A 11 -14.92 9.75 -10.94
N LEU A 12 -14.67 9.04 -12.03
CA LEU A 12 -14.05 7.71 -12.02
C LEU A 12 -12.63 7.78 -11.43
N LEU A 13 -11.82 8.74 -11.86
CA LEU A 13 -10.47 8.94 -11.36
C LEU A 13 -10.48 9.25 -9.87
N ILE A 14 -11.35 10.17 -9.41
CA ILE A 14 -11.50 10.50 -7.98
C ILE A 14 -11.86 9.23 -7.18
N PHE A 15 -12.83 8.45 -7.66
CA PHE A 15 -13.22 7.20 -7.03
C PHE A 15 -12.04 6.24 -6.91
N TRP A 16 -11.30 5.99 -8.00
CA TRP A 16 -10.14 5.10 -7.98
C TRP A 16 -9.01 5.62 -7.09
N THR A 17 -8.72 6.92 -7.11
CA THR A 17 -7.70 7.49 -6.21
C THR A 17 -8.08 7.33 -4.74
N LEU A 18 -9.36 7.52 -4.39
CA LEU A 18 -9.81 7.32 -3.01
C LEU A 18 -9.80 5.84 -2.62
N PHE A 19 -10.26 4.97 -3.51
CA PHE A 19 -10.25 3.52 -3.29
C PHE A 19 -8.84 2.99 -3.05
N ILE A 20 -7.88 3.37 -3.89
CA ILE A 20 -6.48 2.96 -3.76
C ILE A 20 -5.86 3.54 -2.49
N GLY A 21 -6.11 4.82 -2.18
CA GLY A 21 -5.60 5.46 -0.96
C GLY A 21 -6.12 4.80 0.32
N ILE A 22 -7.42 4.49 0.38
CA ILE A 22 -8.01 3.76 1.52
C ILE A 22 -7.41 2.35 1.64
N GLY A 23 -7.26 1.65 0.51
CA GLY A 23 -6.61 0.34 0.48
C GLY A 23 -5.16 0.37 0.97
N ALA A 24 -4.40 1.40 0.59
CA ALA A 24 -3.03 1.60 1.05
C ALA A 24 -2.96 1.84 2.56
N VAL A 25 -3.83 2.69 3.11
CA VAL A 25 -3.90 2.94 4.56
C VAL A 25 -4.30 1.68 5.33
N ALA A 26 -5.29 0.95 4.85
CA ALA A 26 -5.71 -0.32 5.46
C ALA A 26 -4.59 -1.36 5.43
N GLY A 27 -3.95 -1.55 4.27
CA GLY A 27 -2.82 -2.47 4.11
C GLY A 27 -1.64 -2.12 5.02
N ALA A 28 -1.24 -0.85 5.04
CA ALA A 28 -0.17 -0.37 5.92
C ALA A 28 -0.53 -0.55 7.40
N SER A 29 -1.78 -0.26 7.79
CA SER A 29 -2.23 -0.47 9.18
C SER A 29 -2.13 -1.93 9.59
N CYS A 30 -2.55 -2.85 8.72
CA CYS A 30 -2.40 -4.29 8.97
C CYS A 30 -0.93 -4.72 9.07
N MET A 31 -0.06 -4.20 8.21
CA MET A 31 1.39 -4.47 8.27
C MET A 31 2.06 -3.93 9.55
N LEU A 32 1.52 -2.85 10.14
CA LEU A 32 2.02 -2.29 11.41
C LEU A 32 1.45 -3.02 12.64
N ILE A 33 0.20 -3.50 12.56
CA ILE A 33 -0.46 -4.25 13.64
C ILE A 33 0.05 -5.70 13.71
N ASP A 34 0.21 -6.35 12.56
CA ASP A 34 0.82 -7.67 12.42
C ASP A 34 2.00 -7.62 11.43
N PRO A 35 3.20 -7.30 11.93
CA PRO A 35 4.44 -7.29 11.15
C PRO A 35 4.77 -8.59 10.42
N THR A 36 4.20 -9.72 10.86
CA THR A 36 4.43 -11.02 10.23
C THR A 36 3.61 -11.21 8.95
N GLY A 37 2.58 -10.37 8.73
CA GLY A 37 1.72 -10.42 7.56
C GLY A 37 0.71 -11.57 7.56
N LYS A 38 0.56 -12.32 8.66
CA LYS A 38 -0.36 -13.47 8.75
C LYS A 38 -1.82 -13.06 8.61
N ILE A 39 -2.21 -11.91 9.18
CA ILE A 39 -3.58 -11.38 9.02
C ILE A 39 -3.96 -11.20 7.55
N MET A 40 -2.99 -10.85 6.70
CA MET A 40 -3.20 -10.65 5.26
C MET A 40 -2.82 -11.88 4.41
N GLY A 41 -2.39 -12.99 5.02
CA GLY A 41 -1.89 -14.18 4.31
C GLY A 41 -0.59 -13.92 3.53
N MET A 42 0.22 -12.96 3.98
CA MET A 42 1.45 -12.51 3.33
C MET A 42 2.72 -13.04 4.01
N ASP A 43 2.61 -13.87 5.03
CA ASP A 43 3.74 -14.44 5.77
C ASP A 43 4.67 -15.27 4.87
N ALA A 44 4.12 -15.95 3.87
CA ALA A 44 4.89 -16.65 2.86
C ALA A 44 5.67 -15.73 1.89
N MET A 45 5.44 -14.41 1.92
CA MET A 45 6.08 -13.45 1.00
C MET A 45 7.45 -12.97 1.49
N LEU A 46 7.68 -12.91 2.80
CA LEU A 46 8.97 -12.46 3.36
C LEU A 46 10.18 -13.28 2.87
N PRO A 47 10.10 -14.63 2.78
CA PRO A 47 11.20 -15.43 2.23
C PRO A 47 11.56 -15.07 0.78
N TYR A 48 10.59 -14.68 -0.06
CA TYR A 48 10.87 -14.28 -1.44
C TYR A 48 11.66 -12.98 -1.53
N PHE A 49 11.50 -12.07 -0.56
CA PHE A 49 12.25 -10.82 -0.53
C PHE A 49 13.71 -10.99 -0.08
N LYS A 50 14.09 -12.16 0.45
CA LYS A 50 15.47 -12.43 0.90
C LYS A 50 16.51 -12.50 -0.22
N VAL A 51 16.09 -12.51 -1.48
CA VAL A 51 17.01 -12.39 -2.63
C VAL A 51 17.40 -10.94 -2.93
N LEU A 52 16.74 -9.95 -2.32
CA LEU A 52 16.99 -8.53 -2.55
C LEU A 52 18.19 -8.02 -1.72
N PRO A 53 18.94 -7.02 -2.22
CA PRO A 53 19.94 -6.37 -1.41
C PRO A 53 19.28 -5.69 -0.19
N PHE A 54 19.96 -5.74 0.96
CA PHE A 54 19.47 -5.20 2.24
C PHE A 54 18.20 -5.87 2.80
N ALA A 55 17.83 -7.07 2.33
CA ALA A 55 16.63 -7.75 2.81
C ALA A 55 16.66 -8.12 4.31
N ASP A 56 17.84 -8.17 4.93
CA ASP A 56 17.99 -8.37 6.38
C ASP A 56 17.76 -7.10 7.20
N ILE A 57 17.63 -5.95 6.53
CA ILE A 57 17.34 -4.66 7.16
C ILE A 57 15.93 -4.21 6.78
N LEU A 58 15.58 -4.28 5.49
CA LEU A 58 14.33 -3.73 4.95
C LEU A 58 13.17 -4.73 4.91
N PHE A 59 13.46 -6.04 4.89
CA PHE A 59 12.46 -7.10 4.70
C PHE A 59 12.63 -8.21 5.74
N THR A 60 12.92 -7.82 6.99
CA THR A 60 12.88 -8.72 8.15
C THR A 60 11.43 -8.98 8.58
N ASP A 61 10.59 -7.97 8.45
CA ASP A 61 9.14 -8.00 8.65
C ASP A 61 8.47 -6.98 7.72
N PHE A 62 7.15 -6.80 7.83
CA PHE A 62 6.41 -5.84 7.02
C PHE A 62 6.38 -4.41 7.57
N VAL A 63 7.04 -4.09 8.68
CA VAL A 63 6.98 -2.73 9.28
C VAL A 63 7.54 -1.69 8.31
N PHE A 64 8.73 -1.94 7.78
CA PHE A 64 9.34 -1.04 6.79
C PHE A 64 8.45 -0.91 5.54
N SER A 65 7.89 -2.02 5.08
CA SER A 65 6.99 -2.04 3.92
C SER A 65 5.70 -1.24 4.16
N GLY A 66 5.12 -1.32 5.35
CA GLY A 66 3.94 -0.56 5.75
C GLY A 66 4.21 0.94 5.81
N ILE A 67 5.34 1.34 6.40
CA ILE A 67 5.78 2.75 6.41
C ILE A 67 6.02 3.24 4.99
N ALA A 68 6.76 2.49 4.18
CA ALA A 68 7.02 2.83 2.78
C ALA A 68 5.72 2.98 1.99
N LEU A 69 4.73 2.11 2.21
CA LEU A 69 3.42 2.17 1.56
C LEU A 69 2.67 3.47 1.90
N LEU A 70 2.74 3.97 3.13
CA LEU A 70 2.15 5.26 3.50
C LEU A 70 2.84 6.42 2.78
N ILE A 71 4.18 6.43 2.79
CA ILE A 71 4.99 7.50 2.20
C ILE A 71 4.73 7.62 0.69
N VAL A 72 4.77 6.50 -0.05
CA VAL A 72 4.55 6.54 -1.52
C VAL A 72 3.12 6.89 -1.91
N ASN A 73 2.16 6.74 -0.98
CA ASN A 73 0.78 7.19 -1.15
C ASN A 73 0.56 8.64 -0.67
N GLY A 74 1.62 9.36 -0.31
CA GLY A 74 1.57 10.79 0.00
C GLY A 74 1.25 11.12 1.46
N LEU A 75 1.30 10.13 2.36
CA LEU A 75 1.20 10.33 3.80
C LEU A 75 2.63 10.42 4.35
N THR A 76 3.19 11.64 4.34
CA THR A 76 4.55 11.94 4.82
C THR A 76 4.56 13.19 5.67
#